data_AF-A0A8W8IYI8-F1
#
_entry.id   AF-A0A8W8IYI8-F1
#
_cell.length_a   1.000
_cell.length_b   1.000
_cell.length_c   1.000
_cell.angle_alpha   90.00
_cell.angle_beta   90.00
_cell.angle_gamma   90.00
#
_symmetry.space_group_name_H-M   'P 1'
#
loop_
_entity.id
_entity.type
_entity.pdbx_description
1 polymer ?
#
loop_
_entity_poly.entity_id
_entity_poly.type
_entity_poly.pdbx_seq_one_letter_code
_entity_poly.pdbx_strand_id
1 'polypeptide(L)'
;MTIFIENVFRGHSIFILWSCFLIQTAIPCQVIIVTGCPKTEEKWQIASQTKNCSLKGCTEIELYHCVPTETGQLVEVCTSPIHLQGVCPFYDTVGKRLQMSSVSCKSNNTLQNCSTRYLSTHVYKYKVCFPYTGDVSSATSRIHCKREIPIYYATLIIFCIIVSKTLRGTGTLN
;
A
#
# COMPACT_ATOMS: atom_id res chain seq x y z
N MET A 1 -9.98 9.94 57.31
CA MET A 1 -9.97 10.55 55.96
C MET A 1 -9.70 9.46 54.93
N THR A 2 -10.59 8.47 54.85
CA THR A 2 -10.34 7.16 54.21
C THR A 2 -11.53 6.71 53.38
N ILE A 3 -12.33 7.66 52.89
CA ILE A 3 -13.53 7.39 52.08
C ILE A 3 -13.35 7.94 50.64
N PHE A 4 -12.24 8.62 50.35
CA PHE A 4 -12.01 9.26 49.05
C PHE A 4 -11.38 8.36 47.97
N ILE A 5 -10.97 7.13 48.30
CA ILE A 5 -10.19 6.27 47.37
C ILE A 5 -11.06 5.19 46.70
N GLU A 6 -12.24 4.87 47.24
CA GLU A 6 -13.10 3.83 46.64
C GLU A 6 -13.82 4.26 45.35
N ASN A 7 -13.93 5.55 45.09
CA ASN A 7 -14.63 6.05 43.90
C ASN A 7 -13.73 6.27 42.66
N VAL A 8 -12.42 6.05 42.77
CA VAL A 8 -11.48 6.20 41.63
C VAL A 8 -11.36 4.90 40.82
N PHE A 9 -11.55 3.73 41.46
CA PHE A 9 -11.24 2.43 40.85
C PHE A 9 -12.36 1.79 40.01
N ARG A 10 -13.56 2.40 39.96
CA ARG A 10 -14.68 1.86 39.17
C ARG A 10 -14.71 2.35 37.72
N GLY A 11 -13.90 3.37 37.39
CA GLY A 11 -13.80 3.93 36.04
C GLY A 11 -12.75 3.25 35.13
N HIS A 12 -11.69 2.68 35.70
CA HIS A 12 -10.52 2.25 34.91
C HIS A 12 -10.68 0.90 34.17
N SER A 13 -11.61 0.03 34.62
CA SER A 13 -11.82 -1.29 34.01
C SER A 13 -12.51 -1.22 32.64
N ILE A 14 -13.22 -0.11 32.36
CA ILE A 14 -13.92 0.12 31.08
C ILE A 14 -12.97 0.76 30.04
N PHE A 15 -11.99 1.55 30.48
CA PHE A 15 -11.04 2.23 29.58
C PHE A 15 -10.03 1.31 28.89
N ILE A 16 -9.68 0.17 29.51
CA ILE A 16 -8.68 -0.78 28.96
C ILE A 16 -9.28 -1.67 27.86
N LEU A 17 -10.61 -1.87 27.85
CA LEU A 17 -11.30 -2.59 26.78
C LEU A 17 -11.63 -1.69 25.58
N TRP A 18 -11.66 -0.36 25.77
CA TRP A 18 -11.86 0.61 24.69
C TRP A 18 -10.57 0.92 23.92
N SER A 19 -9.39 0.74 24.54
CA SER A 19 -8.10 1.02 23.92
C SER A 19 -7.62 -0.06 22.94
N CYS A 20 -8.15 -1.29 23.02
CA CYS A 20 -7.86 -2.34 22.02
C CYS A 20 -8.65 -2.20 20.71
N PHE A 21 -9.71 -1.37 20.67
CA PHE A 21 -10.58 -1.26 19.49
C PHE A 21 -10.16 -0.16 18.49
N LEU A 22 -9.09 0.58 18.78
CA LEU A 22 -8.56 1.63 17.90
C LEU A 22 -7.24 1.23 17.21
N ILE A 23 -7.03 -0.05 16.91
CA ILE A 23 -6.08 -0.41 15.86
C ILE A 23 -6.84 -0.29 14.53
N GLN A 24 -7.08 0.94 14.10
CA GLN A 24 -7.40 1.23 12.70
C GLN A 24 -6.17 0.78 11.91
N THR A 25 -6.15 -0.48 11.47
CA THR A 25 -5.09 -0.96 10.60
C THR A 25 -5.24 -0.19 9.30
N ALA A 26 -4.40 0.83 9.10
CA ALA A 26 -4.19 1.41 7.78
C ALA A 26 -3.86 0.24 6.85
N ILE A 27 -4.82 -0.10 5.98
CA ILE A 27 -4.67 -1.16 4.99
C ILE A 27 -3.56 -0.66 4.06
N PRO A 28 -2.40 -1.31 3.96
CA PRO A 28 -1.32 -0.81 3.13
C PRO A 28 -1.76 -0.78 1.66
N CYS A 29 -1.15 0.10 0.88
CA CYS A 29 -1.33 0.20 -0.57
C CYS A 29 -1.24 -1.18 -1.22
N GLN A 30 -2.38 -1.68 -1.68
CA GLN A 30 -2.48 -3.02 -2.23
C GLN A 30 -2.10 -3.02 -3.70
N VAL A 31 -1.23 -3.94 -4.08
CA VAL A 31 -0.97 -4.30 -5.47
C VAL A 31 -2.09 -5.23 -5.91
N ILE A 32 -2.80 -4.87 -6.98
CA ILE A 32 -3.93 -5.63 -7.53
C ILE A 32 -3.54 -6.09 -8.91
N ILE A 33 -3.58 -7.40 -9.16
CA ILE A 33 -3.39 -7.95 -10.49
C ILE A 33 -4.63 -7.65 -11.34
N VAL A 34 -4.42 -7.15 -12.55
CA VAL A 34 -5.49 -6.80 -13.49
C VAL A 34 -5.25 -7.44 -14.85
N THR A 35 -6.32 -7.58 -15.62
CA THR A 35 -6.26 -8.17 -16.96
C THR A 35 -5.83 -7.16 -18.03
N GLY A 36 -6.06 -5.87 -17.76
CA GLY A 36 -5.76 -4.78 -18.68
C GLY A 36 -5.66 -3.44 -17.96
N CYS A 37 -4.80 -2.57 -18.48
CA CYS A 37 -4.67 -1.20 -18.00
C CYS A 37 -5.56 -0.24 -18.81
N PRO A 38 -6.02 0.87 -18.19
CA PRO A 38 -6.72 1.93 -18.91
C PRO A 38 -5.86 2.48 -20.06
N LYS A 39 -6.49 2.72 -21.22
CA LYS A 39 -5.83 3.21 -22.45
C LYS A 39 -6.22 4.63 -22.83
N THR A 40 -7.01 5.30 -21.98
CA THR A 40 -7.48 6.69 -22.17
C THR A 40 -7.38 7.43 -20.85
N GLU A 41 -7.20 8.76 -20.89
CA GLU A 41 -7.12 9.61 -19.70
C GLU A 41 -8.36 9.46 -18.82
N GLU A 42 -9.56 9.49 -19.41
CA GLU A 42 -10.81 9.34 -18.68
C GLU A 42 -10.88 8.02 -17.89
N LYS A 43 -10.57 6.89 -18.53
CA LYS A 43 -10.56 5.58 -17.86
C LYS A 43 -9.46 5.50 -16.81
N TRP A 44 -8.32 6.16 -17.04
CA TRP A 44 -7.23 6.23 -16.08
C TRP A 44 -7.64 7.02 -14.83
N GLN A 45 -8.31 8.16 -15.00
CA GLN A 45 -8.83 8.96 -13.90
C GLN A 45 -9.89 8.19 -13.10
N ILE A 46 -10.83 7.52 -13.76
CA ILE A 46 -11.83 6.68 -13.09
C ILE A 46 -11.15 5.57 -12.29
N ALA A 47 -10.18 4.86 -12.87
CA ALA A 47 -9.44 3.81 -12.17
C ALA A 47 -8.63 4.36 -10.98
N SER A 48 -7.99 5.51 -11.15
CA SER A 48 -7.26 6.22 -10.09
C SER A 48 -8.18 6.59 -8.92
N GLN A 49 -9.36 7.14 -9.20
CA GLN A 49 -10.36 7.49 -8.20
C GLN A 49 -10.91 6.23 -7.49
N THR A 50 -11.12 5.15 -8.24
CA THR A 50 -11.60 3.86 -7.69
C THR A 50 -10.57 3.24 -6.76
N LYS A 51 -9.28 3.26 -7.15
CA LYS A 51 -8.20 2.74 -6.31
C LYS A 51 -7.98 3.61 -5.07
N ASN A 52 -8.14 4.92 -5.21
CA ASN A 52 -8.14 5.93 -4.15
C ASN A 52 -6.88 5.88 -3.26
N CYS A 53 -5.73 6.15 -3.88
CA CYS A 53 -4.43 6.08 -3.21
C CYS A 53 -4.36 6.99 -1.97
N SER A 54 -4.97 8.18 -2.01
CA SER A 54 -4.92 9.13 -0.89
C SER A 54 -5.65 8.66 0.38
N LEU A 55 -6.73 7.87 0.26
CA LEU A 55 -7.52 7.45 1.43
C LEU A 55 -7.15 6.07 1.98
N LYS A 56 -6.36 5.28 1.26
CA LYS A 56 -5.99 3.90 1.66
C LYS A 56 -4.68 3.82 2.41
N GLY A 57 -4.34 4.82 3.23
CA GLY A 57 -3.14 4.78 4.07
C GLY A 57 -1.82 4.73 3.29
N CYS A 58 -1.84 5.16 2.02
CA CYS A 58 -0.64 5.40 1.24
C CYS A 58 -0.02 6.74 1.62
N THR A 59 1.29 6.89 1.41
CA THR A 59 1.91 8.19 1.60
C THR A 59 1.33 9.21 0.61
N GLU A 60 1.22 10.50 0.99
CA GLU A 60 0.60 11.54 0.15
C GLU A 60 1.27 11.71 -1.24
N ILE A 61 2.47 11.15 -1.41
CA ILE A 61 3.29 11.23 -2.61
C ILE A 61 2.96 10.09 -3.60
N GLU A 62 2.18 9.08 -3.18
CA GLU A 62 1.87 7.92 -4.01
C GLU A 62 0.69 8.19 -4.94
N LEU A 63 0.93 7.96 -6.24
CA LEU A 63 -0.06 8.10 -7.28
C LEU A 63 -0.47 6.75 -7.85
N TYR A 64 -1.64 6.73 -8.48
CA TYR A 64 -2.15 5.57 -9.18
C TYR A 64 -1.26 5.24 -10.38
N HIS A 65 -0.90 3.97 -10.49
CA HIS A 65 -0.23 3.40 -11.65
C HIS A 65 -0.85 2.06 -12.02
N CYS A 66 -1.00 1.84 -13.33
CA CYS A 66 -1.23 0.52 -13.91
C CYS A 66 -0.09 0.21 -14.88
N VAL A 67 0.72 -0.80 -14.57
CA VAL A 67 1.95 -1.15 -15.28
C VAL A 67 2.19 -2.65 -15.25
N PRO A 68 2.98 -3.22 -16.18
CA PRO A 68 3.47 -4.59 -16.04
C PRO A 68 4.45 -4.72 -14.86
N THR A 69 4.52 -5.91 -14.28
CA THR A 69 5.60 -6.33 -13.38
C THR A 69 6.82 -6.77 -14.18
N GLU A 70 7.91 -7.11 -13.51
CA GLU A 70 9.10 -7.73 -14.13
C GLU A 70 8.79 -9.03 -14.90
N THR A 71 7.67 -9.69 -14.61
CA THR A 71 7.20 -10.91 -15.31
C THR A 71 6.21 -10.63 -16.45
N GLY A 72 5.83 -9.37 -16.66
CA GLY A 72 4.83 -8.97 -17.66
C GLY A 72 3.38 -9.03 -17.18
N GLN A 73 3.11 -9.49 -15.94
CA GLN A 73 1.77 -9.44 -15.36
C GLN A 73 1.36 -8.00 -15.08
N LEU A 74 0.17 -7.58 -15.53
CA LEU A 74 -0.33 -6.22 -15.29
C LEU A 74 -0.84 -6.08 -13.86
N VAL A 75 -0.45 -4.98 -13.22
CA VAL A 75 -0.86 -4.64 -11.85
C VAL A 75 -1.28 -3.19 -11.75
N GLU A 76 -2.29 -2.93 -10.92
CA GLU A 76 -2.60 -1.61 -10.40
C GLU A 76 -1.96 -1.44 -9.02
N VAL A 77 -1.29 -0.30 -8.80
CA VAL A 77 -0.55 -0.01 -7.57
C VAL A 77 -0.59 1.49 -7.25
N CYS A 78 -0.46 1.83 -5.97
CA CYS A 78 -0.17 3.19 -5.52
C CYS A 78 1.32 3.24 -5.19
N THR A 79 2.05 4.13 -5.83
CA THR A 79 3.51 4.25 -5.63
C THR A 79 3.99 5.61 -6.11
N SER A 80 5.20 6.02 -5.72
CA SER A 80 5.73 7.32 -6.12
C SER A 80 5.96 7.38 -7.63
N PRO A 81 5.56 8.49 -8.29
CA PRO A 81 5.78 8.65 -9.71
C PRO A 81 7.26 8.84 -10.02
N ILE A 82 7.69 8.39 -11.20
CA ILE A 82 9.07 8.55 -11.68
C ILE A 82 9.07 9.24 -13.04
N HIS A 83 10.11 10.01 -13.31
CA HIS A 83 10.37 10.54 -14.65
C HIS A 83 11.07 9.48 -15.47
N LEU A 84 10.46 9.07 -16.57
CA LEU A 84 10.96 8.06 -17.50
C LEU A 84 11.69 8.72 -18.66
N GLN A 85 12.69 8.03 -19.21
CA GLN A 85 13.54 8.53 -20.29
C GLN A 85 13.40 7.68 -21.56
N GLY A 86 12.31 7.87 -22.32
CA GLY A 86 12.08 7.14 -23.57
C GLY A 86 11.93 5.62 -23.44
N VAL A 87 11.61 5.13 -22.23
CA VAL A 87 11.47 3.71 -21.88
C VAL A 87 10.15 3.46 -21.15
N CYS A 88 9.72 2.20 -21.13
CA CYS A 88 8.53 1.79 -20.40
C CYS A 88 8.82 1.58 -18.91
N PRO A 89 7.90 1.92 -18.00
CA PRO A 89 8.02 1.57 -16.60
C PRO A 89 7.58 0.11 -16.37
N PHE A 90 8.11 -0.50 -15.32
CA PHE A 90 7.53 -1.70 -14.71
C PHE A 90 7.47 -1.54 -13.19
N TYR A 91 6.59 -2.30 -12.55
CA TYR A 91 6.54 -2.40 -11.11
C TYR A 91 7.44 -3.53 -10.64
N ASP A 92 8.47 -3.21 -9.86
CA ASP A 92 9.34 -4.19 -9.22
C ASP A 92 8.63 -4.72 -7.97
N THR A 93 8.19 -5.97 -8.03
CA THR A 93 7.45 -6.59 -6.92
C THR A 93 8.31 -6.83 -5.67
N VAL A 94 9.63 -6.95 -5.83
CA VAL A 94 10.59 -7.14 -4.74
C VAL A 94 10.91 -5.81 -4.08
N GLY A 95 11.29 -4.82 -4.88
CA GLY A 95 11.60 -3.46 -4.41
C GLY A 95 10.38 -2.60 -4.10
N LYS A 96 9.17 -3.09 -4.40
CA LYS A 96 7.87 -2.43 -4.17
C LYS A 96 7.77 -1.02 -4.75
N ARG A 97 8.38 -0.78 -5.91
CA ARG A 97 8.50 0.55 -6.52
C ARG A 97 8.49 0.48 -8.05
N LEU A 98 8.20 1.61 -8.69
CA LEU A 98 8.41 1.72 -10.14
C LEU A 98 9.89 1.74 -10.47
N GLN A 99 10.23 1.08 -11.57
CA GLN A 99 11.54 1.10 -12.18
C GLN A 99 11.44 1.35 -13.69
N MET A 100 12.53 1.85 -14.27
CA MET A 100 12.70 1.96 -15.71
C MET A 100 13.07 0.59 -16.28
N SER A 101 12.34 0.13 -17.29
CA SER A 101 12.75 -1.06 -18.04
C SER A 101 13.82 -0.73 -19.08
N SER A 102 14.46 -1.77 -19.61
CA SER A 102 15.29 -1.68 -20.83
C SER A 102 14.46 -1.60 -22.12
N VAL A 103 13.12 -1.71 -22.04
CA VAL A 103 12.23 -1.69 -23.19
C VAL A 103 12.04 -0.24 -23.64
N SER A 104 12.57 0.05 -24.83
CA SER A 104 12.36 1.36 -25.45
C SER A 104 10.89 1.54 -25.79
N CYS A 105 10.36 2.71 -25.44
CA CYS A 105 9.00 3.10 -25.76
C CYS A 105 8.97 3.77 -27.14
N LYS A 106 9.48 3.02 -28.12
CA LYS A 106 9.45 3.35 -29.54
C LYS A 106 8.51 2.38 -30.24
N SER A 107 7.64 2.92 -31.07
CA SER A 107 6.69 2.20 -31.90
C SER A 107 6.96 2.51 -33.37
N ASN A 108 6.51 1.63 -34.26
CA ASN A 108 6.52 1.89 -35.71
C ASN A 108 5.67 3.11 -36.06
N ASN A 109 4.67 3.42 -35.24
CA ASN A 109 3.91 4.67 -35.34
C ASN A 109 4.53 5.72 -34.41
N THR A 110 5.15 6.75 -35.01
CA THR A 110 5.81 7.84 -34.29
C THR A 110 4.87 8.62 -33.36
N LEU A 111 3.55 8.63 -33.63
CA LEU A 111 2.55 9.24 -32.76
C LEU A 111 2.34 8.46 -31.45
N GLN A 112 2.80 7.21 -31.37
CA GLN A 112 2.74 6.37 -30.17
C GLN A 112 4.08 6.30 -29.43
N ASN A 113 5.10 6.97 -29.94
CA ASN A 113 6.37 7.11 -29.24
C ASN A 113 6.15 7.97 -27.99
N CYS A 114 6.79 7.60 -26.90
CA CYS A 114 6.90 8.54 -25.79
C CYS A 114 7.86 9.67 -26.08
N SER A 115 7.62 10.77 -25.39
CA SER A 115 8.58 11.86 -25.27
C SER A 115 9.89 11.33 -24.67
N THR A 116 11.00 11.99 -25.02
CA THR A 116 12.33 11.74 -24.44
C THR A 116 12.29 11.73 -22.92
N ARG A 117 11.42 12.55 -22.32
CA ARG A 117 11.15 12.54 -20.88
C ARG A 117 9.66 12.68 -20.62
N TYR A 118 9.09 11.81 -19.80
CA TYR A 118 7.67 11.86 -19.41
C TYR A 118 7.45 11.31 -18.00
N LEU A 119 6.33 11.66 -17.37
CA LEU A 119 5.96 11.19 -16.04
C LEU A 119 5.27 9.82 -16.12
N SER A 120 5.58 8.90 -15.22
CA SER A 120 5.00 7.54 -15.20
C SER A 120 3.47 7.50 -15.06
N THR A 121 2.83 8.57 -14.60
CA THR A 121 1.36 8.71 -14.56
C THR A 121 0.72 8.82 -15.94
N HIS A 122 1.50 9.17 -16.97
CA HIS A 122 1.05 9.29 -18.35
C HIS A 122 1.34 8.05 -19.20
N VAL A 123 1.77 6.95 -18.59
CA VAL A 123 2.12 5.72 -19.31
C VAL A 123 0.96 5.14 -20.14
N TYR A 124 -0.29 5.38 -19.75
CA TYR A 124 -1.48 4.92 -20.48
C TYR A 124 -1.54 5.43 -21.93
N LYS A 125 -0.85 6.53 -22.25
CA LYS A 125 -0.74 7.07 -23.61
C LYS A 125 0.04 6.14 -24.55
N TYR A 126 0.92 5.31 -23.99
CA TYR A 126 1.92 4.54 -24.73
C TYR A 126 1.58 3.06 -24.73
N LYS A 127 0.76 2.64 -25.70
CA LYS A 127 0.29 1.26 -25.84
C LYS A 127 1.43 0.23 -25.95
N VAL A 128 2.59 0.64 -26.47
CA VAL A 128 3.80 -0.19 -26.60
C VAL A 128 4.31 -0.73 -25.25
N CYS A 129 3.99 -0.06 -24.14
CA CYS A 129 4.42 -0.45 -22.81
C CYS A 129 3.58 -1.53 -22.14
N PHE A 130 2.49 -1.96 -22.79
CA PHE A 130 1.60 -2.97 -22.25
C PHE A 130 1.70 -4.25 -23.07
N PRO A 131 2.09 -5.38 -22.46
CA PRO A 131 2.08 -6.66 -23.16
C PRO A 131 0.66 -7.01 -23.62
N TYR A 132 0.57 -7.74 -24.73
CA TYR A 132 -0.71 -8.26 -25.21
C TYR A 132 -1.11 -9.42 -24.30
N THR A 133 -2.01 -9.16 -23.36
CA THR A 133 -2.58 -10.19 -22.49
C THR A 133 -3.72 -10.87 -23.26
N GLY A 134 -3.45 -12.05 -23.84
CA GLY A 134 -4.52 -12.99 -24.18
C GLY A 134 -5.29 -13.34 -22.90
N ASP A 135 -6.62 -13.40 -22.98
CA ASP A 135 -7.58 -13.51 -21.86
C ASP A 135 -7.06 -14.24 -20.61
N VAL A 136 -6.46 -13.50 -19.67
CA VAL A 136 -6.12 -14.05 -18.35
C VAL A 136 -7.31 -13.80 -17.45
N SER A 137 -7.91 -14.89 -17.00
CA SER A 137 -9.04 -14.90 -16.06
C SER A 137 -8.66 -14.16 -14.78
N SER A 138 -9.53 -13.23 -14.37
CA SER A 138 -9.38 -12.42 -13.16
C SER A 138 -9.21 -13.30 -11.92
N ALA A 139 -7.98 -13.41 -11.44
CA ALA A 139 -7.68 -13.80 -10.08
C ALA A 139 -7.13 -12.58 -9.36
N THR A 140 -8.01 -11.86 -8.66
CA THR A 140 -7.65 -10.82 -7.69
C THR A 140 -6.84 -11.46 -6.57
N SER A 141 -5.56 -11.71 -6.82
CA SER A 141 -4.63 -12.16 -5.80
C SER A 141 -4.17 -10.90 -5.10
N ARG A 142 -4.73 -10.64 -3.91
CA ARG A 142 -4.25 -9.57 -3.03
C ARG A 142 -2.82 -9.91 -2.64
N ILE A 143 -1.84 -9.28 -3.28
CA ILE A 143 -0.46 -9.34 -2.80
C ILE A 143 -0.45 -8.58 -1.48
N HIS A 144 -0.43 -9.34 -0.38
CA HIS A 144 -0.29 -8.79 0.95
C HIS A 144 1.09 -8.14 1.07
N CYS A 145 1.13 -6.81 0.99
CA CYS A 145 2.29 -6.04 1.40
C CYS A 145 2.57 -6.36 2.88
N LYS A 146 3.57 -7.21 3.14
CA LYS A 146 4.05 -7.52 4.49
C LYS A 146 4.48 -6.20 5.14
N ARG A 147 3.72 -5.77 6.14
CA ARG A 147 4.05 -4.63 7.01
C ARG A 147 5.09 -5.12 8.01
N GLU A 148 6.28 -4.53 8.01
CA GLU A 148 7.16 -4.68 9.16
C GLU A 148 6.51 -3.92 10.32
N ILE A 149 6.20 -4.64 11.40
CA ILE A 149 5.75 -4.04 12.64
C ILE A 149 6.98 -3.33 13.23
N PRO A 150 6.92 -2.02 13.48
CA PRO A 150 8.03 -1.32 14.10
C PRO A 150 8.41 -1.99 15.43
N ILE A 151 9.71 -2.28 15.62
CA ILE A 151 10.22 -3.03 16.78
C ILE A 151 9.78 -2.40 18.11
N TYR A 152 9.58 -1.07 18.15
CA TYR A 152 9.10 -0.38 19.35
C TYR A 152 7.68 -0.78 19.79
N TYR A 153 6.80 -1.22 18.88
CA TYR A 153 5.49 -1.75 19.27
C TYR A 153 5.62 -3.13 19.92
N ALA A 154 6.54 -3.97 19.44
CA ALA A 154 6.82 -5.25 20.06
C ALA A 154 7.38 -5.07 21.48
N THR A 155 8.28 -4.09 21.68
CA THR A 155 8.82 -3.80 23.02
C THR A 155 7.75 -3.25 23.97
N LEU A 156 6.85 -2.37 23.50
CA LEU A 156 5.72 -1.88 24.30
C LEU A 156 4.75 -2.99 24.71
N ILE A 157 4.44 -3.93 23.81
CA ILE A 157 3.59 -5.09 24.12
C ILE A 157 4.25 -5.97 25.19
N ILE A 158 5.54 -6.27 25.04
CA ILE A 158 6.29 -7.06 26.02
C ILE A 158 6.33 -6.36 27.37
N PHE A 159 6.58 -5.05 27.40
CA PHE A 159 6.58 -4.26 28.64
C PHE A 159 5.20 -4.30 29.33
N CYS A 160 4.11 -4.14 28.58
CA CYS A 160 2.75 -4.28 29.11
C CYS A 160 2.50 -5.67 29.72
N ILE A 161 2.95 -6.74 29.06
CA ILE A 161 2.81 -8.12 29.59
C ILE A 161 3.60 -8.28 30.89
N ILE A 162 4.81 -7.74 30.97
CA ILE A 162 5.67 -7.82 32.16
C ILE A 162 5.02 -7.07 33.32
N VAL A 163 4.61 -5.82 33.13
CA VAL A 163 3.95 -5.00 34.18
C VAL A 163 2.67 -5.68 34.67
N SER A 164 1.89 -6.27 33.76
CA SER A 164 0.66 -7.00 34.09
C SER A 164 0.90 -8.24 34.96
N LYS A 165 2.04 -8.93 34.78
CA LYS A 165 2.43 -10.08 35.61
C LYS A 165 2.94 -9.65 36.97
N THR A 166 3.75 -8.59 37.03
CA THR A 166 4.29 -8.05 38.29
C THR A 166 3.17 -7.56 39.21
N LEU A 167 2.18 -6.85 38.68
CA LEU A 167 1.00 -6.39 39.44
C LEU A 167 0.12 -7.55 39.94
N ARG A 168 0.14 -8.70 39.26
CA ARG A 168 -0.59 -9.90 39.67
C ARG A 168 0.15 -10.71 40.74
N GLY A 169 1.46 -10.50 40.89
CA GLY A 169 2.31 -11.17 41.88
C GLY A 169 2.38 -10.47 43.24
N THR A 170 2.04 -9.18 43.33
CA THR A 170 2.10 -8.39 44.57
C THR A 170 0.80 -8.42 45.40
N GLY A 171 -0.17 -9.27 45.04
CA GLY A 171 -1.49 -9.36 45.69
C GLY A 171 -1.63 -10.45 46.77
N THR A 172 -0.55 -11.18 47.11
CA THR A 172 -0.58 -12.22 48.15
C THR A 172 0.73 -12.27 48.92
N LEU A 173 0.85 -11.47 49.97
CA LEU A 173 1.62 -11.79 51.17
C LEU A 173 1.21 -10.79 52.27
N ASN A 174 0.50 -11.36 53.26
CA ASN A 174 0.13 -10.90 54.60
C ASN A 174 0.51 -9.49 55.05
#